data_AF-A0A3E0NVN9-F1
#
_entry.id   AF-A0A3E0NVN9-F1
#
_cell.length_a   1.000
_cell.length_b   1.000
_cell.length_c   1.000
_cell.angle_alpha   90.00
_cell.angle_beta   90.00
_cell.angle_gamma   90.00
#
_symmetry.space_group_name_H-M   'P 1'
#
loop_
_entity.id
_entity.type
_entity.pdbx_description
1 polymer ?
#
loop_
_entity_poly.entity_id
_entity_poly.type
_entity_poly.pdbx_seq_one_letter_code
_entity_poly.pdbx_strand_id
1 'polypeptide(L)'
;MERGRSKFRHPDGAIFIFRSYNLHVIFPILLALALGGASAEIAPDLTGWTPSARWIEASSPNFRVVGALSEEECTVLLDDLELLRKLIGRRDAGGHAPVPGASVAPPTDDRPETVVVAFDRHRDFARYSPWPKARGIGGYFHSDGQTSYLVLDVSARAPWRETALHEAVHAELRTSRPNAPLWFQEGIAEIYSTLAIDGSEALVGLPIARHRDVLRRQRWLPLDAVVTATPEAKGYDASLTGELFYAQSWLLAHYLMIEPRRAEGLPQLLDRLATGEEFEEAIQAVYGLTPGRLSMQLRRWVEVSQWQFLRVPTTASGPPVRTSALSRADVLARLGDLLANRETGGDTLARRHFEAALELDPNQRLAIEGIVRLDQLSRRR
;
A
#
# COMPACT_ATOMS: atom_id res chain seq x y z
N MET A 1 -28.63 -19.16 22.68
CA MET A 1 -27.77 -19.62 21.56
C MET A 1 -26.51 -18.77 21.56
N GLU A 2 -25.41 -19.34 22.05
CA GLU A 2 -24.21 -18.64 22.52
C GLU A 2 -23.36 -18.07 21.38
N ARG A 3 -22.89 -16.82 21.58
CA ARG A 3 -21.89 -16.14 20.75
C ARG A 3 -20.52 -16.36 21.38
N GLY A 4 -19.58 -16.92 20.62
CA GLY A 4 -18.20 -17.11 21.07
C GLY A 4 -17.48 -15.77 21.25
N ARG A 5 -17.11 -15.45 22.50
CA ARG A 5 -16.17 -14.38 22.85
C ARG A 5 -14.79 -15.01 23.03
N SER A 6 -13.82 -14.69 22.18
CA SER A 6 -12.41 -15.01 22.50
C SER A 6 -11.89 -13.94 23.46
N LYS A 7 -11.62 -14.33 24.70
CA LYS A 7 -10.93 -13.50 25.68
C LYS A 7 -9.43 -13.77 25.56
N PHE A 8 -8.64 -12.77 25.18
CA PHE A 8 -7.21 -12.78 25.40
C PHE A 8 -6.94 -12.41 26.86
N ARG A 9 -6.11 -13.18 27.57
CA ARG A 9 -5.70 -12.90 28.94
C ARG A 9 -4.17 -12.88 29.00
N HIS A 10 -3.61 -11.69 29.22
CA HIS A 10 -2.21 -11.47 29.59
C HIS A 10 -2.02 -11.79 31.09
N PRO A 11 -0.82 -12.19 31.56
CA PRO A 11 -0.55 -12.39 33.00
C PRO A 11 -0.75 -11.14 33.90
N ASP A 12 -0.89 -9.93 33.33
CA ASP A 12 -1.03 -8.68 34.10
C ASP A 12 -2.42 -8.03 34.07
N GLY A 13 -3.48 -8.80 33.79
CA GLY A 13 -4.86 -8.37 34.08
C GLY A 13 -5.48 -7.29 33.19
N ALA A 14 -4.77 -6.75 32.19
CA ALA A 14 -5.37 -5.86 31.19
C ALA A 14 -6.33 -6.64 30.26
N ILE A 15 -7.61 -6.25 30.25
CA ILE A 15 -8.63 -6.81 29.36
C ILE A 15 -8.69 -5.93 28.10
N PHE A 16 -8.11 -6.42 27.00
CA PHE A 16 -8.29 -5.80 25.68
C PHE A 16 -9.61 -6.28 25.08
N ILE A 17 -10.55 -5.35 24.85
CA ILE A 17 -11.79 -5.60 24.11
C ILE A 17 -11.51 -5.32 22.63
N PHE A 18 -11.08 -6.35 21.90
CA PHE A 18 -11.12 -6.30 20.44
C PHE A 18 -12.56 -6.44 19.98
N ARG A 19 -13.13 -5.38 19.39
CA ARG A 19 -14.31 -5.53 18.53
C ARG A 19 -13.83 -6.00 17.17
N SER A 20 -13.80 -7.32 16.99
CA SER A 20 -13.70 -7.94 15.67
C SER A 20 -15.03 -7.72 14.93
N TYR A 21 -15.01 -6.91 13.88
CA TYR A 21 -16.10 -6.89 12.92
C TYR A 21 -15.89 -8.09 11.96
N ASN A 22 -16.75 -9.11 12.09
CA ASN A 22 -16.87 -10.16 11.08
C ASN A 22 -17.46 -9.53 9.82
N LEU A 23 -16.64 -9.13 8.86
CA LEU A 23 -17.11 -8.65 7.56
C LEU A 23 -16.37 -9.37 6.44
N HIS A 24 -17.14 -10.07 5.60
CA HIS A 24 -16.69 -10.55 4.30
C HIS A 24 -16.53 -9.34 3.38
N VAL A 25 -15.29 -8.93 3.11
CA VAL A 25 -14.99 -7.88 2.13
C VAL A 25 -14.14 -8.51 1.03
N ILE A 26 -14.78 -8.72 -0.11
CA ILE A 26 -14.17 -9.26 -1.32
C ILE A 26 -13.41 -8.12 -2.01
N PHE A 27 -12.09 -8.20 -2.05
CA PHE A 27 -11.25 -7.41 -2.96
C PHE A 27 -11.32 -8.05 -4.35
N PRO A 28 -11.80 -7.39 -5.41
CA PRO A 28 -11.57 -7.87 -6.76
C PRO A 28 -10.33 -7.17 -7.33
N ILE A 29 -9.38 -7.97 -7.84
CA ILE A 29 -8.36 -7.51 -8.76
C ILE A 29 -8.67 -8.13 -10.12
N LEU A 30 -8.71 -7.33 -11.18
CA LEU A 30 -8.48 -7.79 -12.55
C LEU A 30 -7.95 -6.64 -13.39
N LEU A 31 -6.86 -6.90 -14.13
CA LEU A 31 -6.48 -6.14 -15.32
C LEU A 31 -6.93 -6.95 -16.54
N ALA A 32 -7.83 -6.41 -17.37
CA ALA A 32 -8.23 -7.04 -18.63
C ALA A 32 -7.70 -6.24 -19.82
N LEU A 33 -7.11 -6.98 -20.75
CA LEU A 33 -6.50 -6.58 -22.01
C LEU A 33 -7.28 -5.50 -22.76
N ALA A 34 -6.58 -4.42 -23.13
CA ALA A 34 -7.03 -3.48 -24.15
C ALA A 34 -6.93 -4.13 -25.53
N LEU A 35 -8.04 -4.64 -26.06
CA LEU A 35 -8.19 -4.83 -27.49
C LEU A 35 -8.57 -3.48 -28.11
N GLY A 36 -7.59 -2.88 -28.78
CA GLY A 36 -7.71 -1.58 -29.41
C GLY A 36 -8.74 -1.55 -30.54
N GLY A 37 -9.78 -0.76 -30.34
CA GLY A 37 -10.47 -0.03 -31.40
C GLY A 37 -10.30 1.44 -31.11
N ALA A 38 -9.47 2.15 -31.89
CA ALA A 38 -9.27 3.58 -31.75
C ALA A 38 -10.55 4.32 -32.22
N SER A 39 -11.50 4.47 -31.31
CA SER A 39 -12.48 5.56 -31.37
C SER A 39 -12.00 6.62 -30.38
N ALA A 40 -11.78 7.84 -30.84
CA ALA A 40 -11.41 8.96 -29.97
C ALA A 40 -12.61 9.30 -29.07
N GLU A 41 -12.75 8.57 -27.96
CA GLU A 41 -13.69 8.94 -26.91
C GLU A 41 -13.29 10.30 -26.36
N ILE A 42 -14.20 11.27 -26.41
CA ILE A 42 -14.02 12.57 -25.78
C ILE A 42 -13.81 12.31 -24.29
N ALA A 43 -12.62 12.64 -23.77
CA ALA A 43 -12.30 12.47 -22.37
C ALA A 43 -13.35 13.19 -21.50
N PRO A 44 -13.90 12.52 -20.46
CA PRO A 44 -14.96 13.08 -19.63
C PRO A 44 -14.49 14.37 -18.97
N ASP A 45 -15.38 15.36 -18.84
CA ASP A 45 -15.09 16.53 -18.04
C ASP A 45 -15.15 16.18 -16.54
N LEU A 46 -14.00 16.28 -15.88
CA LEU A 46 -13.82 15.98 -14.46
C LEU A 46 -13.68 17.24 -13.59
N THR A 47 -13.60 18.44 -14.20
CA THR A 47 -13.36 19.69 -13.47
C THR A 47 -14.66 20.28 -12.89
N GLY A 48 -15.83 19.89 -13.42
CA GLY A 48 -17.13 20.42 -13.01
C GLY A 48 -17.68 19.92 -11.67
N TRP A 49 -17.11 18.87 -11.07
CA TRP A 49 -17.53 18.40 -9.75
C TRP A 49 -16.75 19.08 -8.61
N THR A 50 -17.43 19.31 -7.48
CA THR A 50 -16.85 19.85 -6.26
C THR A 50 -16.86 18.82 -5.12
N PRO A 51 -15.79 18.72 -4.32
CA PRO A 51 -15.77 17.95 -3.09
C PRO A 51 -16.98 18.18 -2.20
N SER A 52 -17.48 17.13 -1.55
CA SER A 52 -18.56 17.25 -0.57
C SER A 52 -18.14 17.84 0.76
N ALA A 53 -16.88 17.70 1.09
CA ALA A 53 -16.26 18.29 2.26
C ALA A 53 -15.15 19.26 1.84
N ARG A 54 -14.80 20.16 2.75
CA ARG A 54 -13.63 21.03 2.57
C ARG A 54 -12.37 20.15 2.50
N TRP A 55 -11.60 20.30 1.43
CA TRP A 55 -10.30 19.66 1.34
C TRP A 55 -9.25 20.46 2.10
N ILE A 56 -8.37 19.74 2.78
CA ILE A 56 -7.19 20.30 3.41
C ILE A 56 -5.94 19.68 2.80
N GLU A 57 -4.82 20.34 3.05
CA GLU A 57 -3.50 19.78 2.89
C GLU A 57 -2.86 19.68 4.27
N ALA A 58 -2.28 18.53 4.57
CA ALA A 58 -1.45 18.32 5.73
C ALA A 58 -0.10 17.78 5.28
N SER A 59 1.01 18.25 5.86
CA SER A 59 2.35 17.75 5.50
C SER A 59 3.21 17.45 6.71
N SER A 60 4.00 16.39 6.57
CA SER A 60 5.13 15.98 7.40
C SER A 60 6.42 16.05 6.56
N PRO A 61 7.60 15.70 7.11
CA PRO A 61 8.86 15.73 6.36
C PRO A 61 8.87 14.89 5.07
N ASN A 62 8.24 13.72 5.06
CA ASN A 62 8.30 12.78 3.92
C ASN A 62 6.96 12.60 3.19
N PHE A 63 5.85 13.06 3.78
CA PHE A 63 4.51 12.79 3.27
C PHE A 63 3.66 14.05 3.22
N ARG A 64 2.76 14.08 2.25
CA ARG A 64 1.69 15.07 2.14
C ARG A 64 0.35 14.36 2.01
N VAL A 65 -0.65 14.80 2.76
CA VAL A 65 -2.03 14.34 2.62
C VAL A 65 -2.84 15.49 2.04
N VAL A 66 -3.58 15.22 0.97
CA VAL A 66 -4.50 16.14 0.32
C VAL A 66 -5.85 15.46 0.22
N GLY A 67 -6.91 16.05 0.78
CA GLY A 67 -8.23 15.43 0.64
C GLY A 67 -9.22 15.80 1.72
N ALA A 68 -10.32 15.05 1.73
CA ALA A 68 -11.43 15.18 2.66
C ALA A 68 -11.19 14.37 3.94
N LEU A 69 -10.10 14.69 4.64
CA LEU A 69 -9.80 14.20 5.99
C LEU A 69 -9.80 15.38 6.98
N SER A 70 -10.13 15.12 8.24
CA SER A 70 -9.95 16.11 9.30
C SER A 70 -8.46 16.31 9.62
N GLU A 71 -8.11 17.43 10.28
CA GLU A 71 -6.73 17.69 10.71
C GLU A 71 -6.21 16.60 11.66
N GLU A 72 -7.08 16.05 12.51
CA GLU A 72 -6.75 14.93 13.41
C GLU A 72 -6.47 13.65 12.63
N GLU A 73 -7.32 13.28 11.67
CA GLU A 73 -7.11 12.10 10.82
C GLU A 73 -5.84 12.23 9.98
N CYS A 74 -5.56 13.41 9.44
CA CYS A 74 -4.31 13.70 8.74
C CYS A 74 -3.10 13.55 9.66
N THR A 75 -3.17 14.04 10.90
CA THR A 75 -2.06 13.96 11.85
C THR A 75 -1.77 12.50 12.21
N VAL A 76 -2.81 11.73 12.55
CA VAL A 76 -2.66 10.29 12.86
C VAL A 76 -2.09 9.53 11.66
N LEU A 77 -2.60 9.78 10.45
CA LEU A 77 -2.09 9.12 9.25
C LEU A 77 -0.63 9.46 8.97
N LEU A 78 -0.25 10.74 9.06
CA LEU A 78 1.12 11.19 8.83
C LEU A 78 2.08 10.60 9.87
N ASP A 79 1.68 10.52 11.13
CA ASP A 79 2.46 9.87 12.18
C ASP A 79 2.67 8.37 11.90
N ASP A 80 1.63 7.65 11.47
CA ASP A 80 1.72 6.25 11.10
C ASP A 80 2.64 6.03 9.88
N LEU A 81 2.55 6.90 8.86
CA LEU A 81 3.36 6.83 7.64
C LEU A 81 4.84 7.12 7.92
N GLU A 82 5.14 8.13 8.75
CA GLU A 82 6.50 8.44 9.19
C GLU A 82 7.08 7.32 10.05
N LEU A 83 6.27 6.72 10.93
CA LEU A 83 6.67 5.56 11.70
C LEU A 83 6.96 4.35 10.79
N LEU A 84 6.07 4.06 9.84
CA LEU A 84 6.24 2.98 8.86
C LEU A 84 7.56 3.17 8.09
N ARG A 85 7.79 4.36 7.53
CA ARG A 85 9.01 4.69 6.80
C ARG A 85 10.25 4.54 7.68
N LYS A 86 10.18 4.98 8.94
CA LYS A 86 11.26 4.78 9.92
C LYS A 86 11.53 3.31 10.20
N LEU A 87 10.50 2.46 10.32
CA LEU A 87 10.65 1.03 10.59
C LEU A 87 11.23 0.26 9.40
N ILE A 88 10.83 0.62 8.18
CA ILE A 88 11.35 0.05 6.93
C ILE A 88 12.77 0.54 6.64
N GLY A 89 13.06 1.82 6.89
CA GLY A 89 14.31 2.47 6.48
C GLY A 89 15.44 2.51 7.51
N ARG A 90 15.17 2.38 8.81
CA ARG A 90 16.21 2.52 9.86
C ARG A 90 17.19 1.35 9.75
N ARG A 91 18.46 1.64 10.03
CA ARG A 91 19.48 0.64 10.35
C ARG A 91 20.02 0.93 11.74
N ASP A 92 20.37 -0.10 12.50
CA ASP A 92 21.12 0.06 13.73
C ASP A 92 22.58 0.43 13.43
N ALA A 93 23.37 0.70 14.47
CA ALA A 93 24.78 1.07 14.33
C ALA A 93 25.65 -0.05 13.69
N GLY A 94 25.13 -1.29 13.62
CA GLY A 94 25.74 -2.41 12.92
C GLY A 94 25.23 -2.62 11.49
N GLY A 95 24.33 -1.78 10.99
CA GLY A 95 23.76 -1.86 9.65
C GLY A 95 22.50 -2.74 9.51
N HIS A 96 21.98 -3.30 10.60
CA HIS A 96 20.80 -4.18 10.57
C HIS A 96 19.50 -3.37 10.63
N ALA A 97 18.49 -3.75 9.83
CA ALA A 97 17.18 -3.13 9.92
C ALA A 97 16.47 -3.53 11.24
N PRO A 98 15.67 -2.64 11.88
CA PRO A 98 14.87 -2.96 13.06
C PRO A 98 13.89 -4.11 12.82
N VAL A 99 13.51 -4.30 11.55
CA VAL A 99 12.68 -5.40 11.08
C VAL A 99 13.49 -6.24 10.08
N PRO A 100 13.78 -7.52 10.38
CA PRO A 100 14.49 -8.41 9.46
C PRO A 100 13.77 -8.52 8.11
N GLY A 101 14.51 -8.49 6.99
CA GLY A 101 13.94 -8.55 5.64
C GLY A 101 13.25 -7.28 5.14
N ALA A 102 12.97 -6.30 6.02
CA ALA A 102 12.53 -4.95 5.62
C ALA A 102 13.69 -4.05 5.17
N SER A 103 14.93 -4.57 5.19
CA SER A 103 16.19 -3.86 4.91
C SER A 103 16.17 -3.15 3.55
N VAL A 104 15.67 -1.93 3.50
CA VAL A 104 15.67 -1.02 2.34
C VAL A 104 17.01 -0.30 2.28
N ALA A 105 17.56 -0.07 1.08
CA ALA A 105 18.75 0.78 0.91
C ALA A 105 18.57 2.10 1.69
N PRO A 106 19.63 2.66 2.30
CA PRO A 106 19.52 3.88 3.09
C PRO A 106 18.81 4.99 2.28
N PRO A 107 17.99 5.83 2.93
CA PRO A 107 17.32 6.92 2.24
C PRO A 107 18.36 7.82 1.56
N THR A 108 18.35 7.83 0.23
CA THR A 108 18.95 8.90 -0.54
C THR A 108 18.01 10.10 -0.46
N ASP A 109 18.57 11.31 -0.41
CA ASP A 109 17.81 12.57 -0.35
C ASP A 109 16.92 12.77 -1.61
N ASP A 110 17.20 12.02 -2.68
CA ASP A 110 16.49 12.06 -3.97
C ASP A 110 15.21 11.20 -4.04
N ARG A 111 14.61 10.80 -2.90
CA ARG A 111 13.36 10.02 -2.95
C ARG A 111 12.18 10.88 -3.39
N PRO A 112 11.25 10.34 -4.21
CA PRO A 112 10.07 11.07 -4.63
C PRO A 112 9.20 11.48 -3.44
N GLU A 113 8.61 12.69 -3.51
CA GLU A 113 7.57 13.10 -2.56
C GLU A 113 6.42 12.08 -2.61
N THR A 114 5.90 11.70 -1.45
CA THR A 114 4.75 10.79 -1.36
C THR A 114 3.50 11.56 -0.98
N VAL A 115 2.54 11.62 -1.90
CA VAL A 115 1.29 12.37 -1.77
C VAL A 115 0.12 11.40 -1.63
N VAL A 116 -0.58 11.48 -0.50
CA VAL A 116 -1.85 10.79 -0.27
C VAL A 116 -2.99 11.66 -0.78
N VAL A 117 -3.85 11.11 -1.63
CA VAL A 117 -5.08 11.76 -2.10
C VAL A 117 -6.29 11.03 -1.54
N ALA A 118 -7.03 11.67 -0.64
CA ALA A 118 -8.14 11.06 0.09
C ALA A 118 -9.51 11.56 -0.38
N PHE A 119 -10.32 10.64 -0.93
CA PHE A 119 -11.68 10.92 -1.39
C PHE A 119 -12.72 10.41 -0.40
N ASP A 120 -13.62 11.28 0.07
CA ASP A 120 -14.73 10.97 0.98
C ASP A 120 -15.96 10.35 0.29
N ARG A 121 -15.84 10.08 -1.01
CA ARG A 121 -16.89 9.47 -1.83
C ARG A 121 -16.30 8.53 -2.86
N HIS A 122 -16.78 7.29 -2.87
CA HIS A 122 -16.40 6.28 -3.84
C HIS A 122 -16.56 6.74 -5.30
N ARG A 123 -17.63 7.49 -5.63
CA ARG A 123 -17.85 8.00 -6.99
C ARG A 123 -16.72 8.93 -7.44
N ASP A 124 -16.17 9.71 -6.53
CA ASP A 124 -15.17 10.72 -6.83
C ASP A 124 -13.79 10.05 -6.92
N PHE A 125 -13.48 9.15 -5.98
CA PHE A 125 -12.36 8.22 -6.11
C PHE A 125 -12.36 7.48 -7.46
N ALA A 126 -13.50 6.90 -7.86
CA ALA A 126 -13.61 6.11 -9.09
C ALA A 126 -13.31 6.91 -10.36
N ARG A 127 -13.55 8.24 -10.38
CA ARG A 127 -13.16 9.10 -11.52
C ARG A 127 -11.66 9.21 -11.68
N TYR A 128 -10.93 9.20 -10.57
CA TYR A 128 -9.48 9.31 -10.55
C TYR A 128 -8.79 7.95 -10.45
N SER A 129 -9.53 6.84 -10.37
CA SER A 129 -8.99 5.49 -10.49
C SER A 129 -8.62 5.13 -11.94
N PRO A 130 -7.52 4.39 -12.17
CA PRO A 130 -7.25 3.71 -13.44
C PRO A 130 -8.32 2.67 -13.81
N TRP A 131 -9.09 2.21 -12.83
CA TRP A 131 -10.10 1.16 -12.98
C TRP A 131 -11.48 1.64 -12.49
N PRO A 132 -12.13 2.58 -13.20
CA PRO A 132 -13.37 3.22 -12.74
C PRO A 132 -14.56 2.25 -12.57
N LYS A 133 -14.51 1.07 -13.21
CA LYS A 133 -15.55 0.03 -13.11
C LYS A 133 -15.23 -1.03 -12.05
N ALA A 134 -14.02 -1.05 -11.51
CA ALA A 134 -13.64 -1.99 -10.47
C ALA A 134 -14.39 -1.67 -9.17
N ARG A 135 -14.87 -2.70 -8.49
CA ARG A 135 -15.53 -2.59 -7.19
C ARG A 135 -14.51 -2.95 -6.10
N GLY A 136 -14.78 -2.66 -4.83
CA GLY A 136 -13.99 -3.18 -3.71
C GLY A 136 -12.50 -2.77 -3.64
N ILE A 137 -12.04 -1.85 -4.48
CA ILE A 137 -10.72 -1.22 -4.37
C ILE A 137 -10.83 -0.09 -3.34
N GLY A 138 -10.15 -0.22 -2.21
CA GLY A 138 -10.10 0.80 -1.17
C GLY A 138 -9.04 1.88 -1.41
N GLY A 139 -8.08 1.60 -2.31
CA GLY A 139 -7.02 2.53 -2.69
C GLY A 139 -6.07 1.90 -3.70
N TYR A 140 -5.13 2.70 -4.21
CA TYR A 140 -4.06 2.23 -5.07
C TYR A 140 -2.83 3.13 -4.98
N PHE A 141 -1.66 2.54 -5.20
CA PHE A 141 -0.39 3.21 -5.39
C PHE A 141 -0.08 3.43 -6.88
N HIS A 142 0.48 4.59 -7.21
CA HIS A 142 1.06 4.87 -8.52
C HIS A 142 2.29 5.77 -8.39
N SER A 143 3.27 5.65 -9.29
CA SER A 143 4.46 6.50 -9.28
C SER A 143 5.07 6.63 -10.68
N ASP A 144 5.56 7.83 -10.98
CA ASP A 144 6.33 8.14 -12.21
C ASP A 144 7.85 8.25 -11.94
N GLY A 145 8.30 7.89 -10.73
CA GLY A 145 9.68 8.03 -10.28
C GLY A 145 10.07 9.43 -9.78
N GLN A 146 9.19 10.43 -9.86
CA GLN A 146 9.38 11.79 -9.32
C GLN A 146 8.41 12.09 -8.17
N THR A 147 7.16 11.65 -8.31
CA THR A 147 6.14 11.72 -7.26
C THR A 147 5.47 10.36 -7.12
N SER A 148 5.27 9.95 -5.88
CA SER A 148 4.52 8.75 -5.51
C SER A 148 3.14 9.15 -5.00
N TYR A 149 2.09 8.56 -5.54
CA TYR A 149 0.70 8.82 -5.19
C TYR A 149 0.08 7.62 -4.50
N LEU A 150 -0.51 7.84 -3.33
CA LEU A 150 -1.38 6.89 -2.64
C LEU A 150 -2.80 7.44 -2.71
N VAL A 151 -3.67 6.82 -3.49
CA VAL A 151 -5.02 7.34 -3.69
C VAL A 151 -6.01 6.47 -2.94
N LEU A 152 -6.81 7.08 -2.07
CA LEU A 152 -7.64 6.38 -1.10
C LEU A 152 -9.12 6.71 -1.27
N ASP A 153 -9.95 5.67 -1.19
CA ASP A 153 -11.39 5.79 -0.94
C ASP A 153 -11.64 5.70 0.57
N VAL A 154 -11.70 6.84 1.24
CA VAL A 154 -11.96 6.89 2.70
C VAL A 154 -13.44 6.74 3.04
N SER A 155 -14.31 6.71 2.02
CA SER A 155 -15.72 6.35 2.17
C SER A 155 -15.95 4.85 2.26
N ALA A 156 -14.94 4.05 1.90
CA ALA A 156 -15.01 2.61 1.98
C ALA A 156 -15.26 2.16 3.42
N ARG A 157 -16.06 1.10 3.58
CA ARG A 157 -16.33 0.48 4.89
C ARG A 157 -15.11 -0.21 5.50
N ALA A 158 -14.12 -0.54 4.68
CA ALA A 158 -12.85 -1.12 5.14
C ALA A 158 -12.02 -0.05 5.87
N PRO A 159 -11.15 -0.43 6.81
CA PRO A 159 -10.29 0.51 7.51
C PRO A 159 -9.29 1.14 6.53
N TRP A 160 -9.63 2.31 6.00
CA TRP A 160 -8.83 3.04 5.01
C TRP A 160 -7.40 3.34 5.46
N ARG A 161 -7.13 3.37 6.78
CA ARG A 161 -5.78 3.47 7.36
C ARG A 161 -4.92 2.25 7.05
N GLU A 162 -5.48 1.04 7.13
CA GLU A 162 -4.76 -0.19 6.74
C GLU A 162 -4.40 -0.12 5.25
N THR A 163 -5.32 0.37 4.40
CA THR A 163 -5.07 0.59 2.98
C THR A 163 -3.97 1.64 2.75
N ALA A 164 -4.01 2.77 3.45
CA ALA A 164 -2.98 3.80 3.31
C ALA A 164 -1.57 3.26 3.64
N LEU A 165 -1.45 2.48 4.71
CA LEU A 165 -0.20 1.85 5.09
C LEU A 165 0.24 0.77 4.10
N HIS A 166 -0.70 -0.01 3.57
CA HIS A 166 -0.43 -0.98 2.50
C HIS A 166 0.18 -0.29 1.26
N GLU A 167 -0.47 0.76 0.76
CA GLU A 167 0.03 1.50 -0.42
C GLU A 167 1.35 2.22 -0.13
N ALA A 168 1.59 2.67 1.10
CA ALA A 168 2.86 3.27 1.50
C ALA A 168 4.03 2.29 1.42
N VAL A 169 3.81 1.01 1.71
CA VAL A 169 4.83 -0.02 1.55
C VAL A 169 5.22 -0.17 0.09
N HIS A 170 4.26 -0.12 -0.83
CA HIS A 170 4.57 -0.15 -2.28
C HIS A 170 5.44 1.03 -2.70
N ALA A 171 5.18 2.24 -2.15
CA ALA A 171 6.04 3.41 -2.39
C ALA A 171 7.48 3.21 -1.87
N GLU A 172 7.64 2.66 -0.66
CA GLU A 172 8.96 2.36 -0.09
C GLU A 172 9.67 1.25 -0.88
N LEU A 173 8.98 0.20 -1.29
CA LEU A 173 9.55 -0.89 -2.09
C LEU A 173 9.99 -0.43 -3.48
N ARG A 174 9.22 0.45 -4.14
CA ARG A 174 9.57 0.97 -5.48
C ARG A 174 10.97 1.54 -5.53
N THR A 175 11.39 2.25 -4.49
CA THR A 175 12.71 2.90 -4.43
C THR A 175 13.82 1.95 -3.97
N SER A 176 13.49 0.87 -3.28
CA SER A 176 14.44 0.10 -2.49
C SER A 176 14.63 -1.36 -2.90
N ARG A 177 13.58 -1.98 -3.45
CA ARG A 177 13.55 -3.32 -4.03
C ARG A 177 12.65 -3.34 -5.27
N PRO A 178 13.00 -2.60 -6.33
CA PRO A 178 12.17 -2.53 -7.54
C PRO A 178 11.92 -3.89 -8.21
N ASN A 179 12.79 -4.88 -7.97
CA ASN A 179 12.71 -6.24 -8.52
C ASN A 179 12.23 -7.29 -7.49
N ALA A 180 11.63 -6.87 -6.37
CA ALA A 180 11.07 -7.83 -5.43
C ALA A 180 9.96 -8.68 -6.10
N PRO A 181 9.83 -9.97 -5.78
CA PRO A 181 8.76 -10.79 -6.32
C PRO A 181 7.40 -10.34 -5.79
N LEU A 182 6.34 -10.51 -6.59
CA LEU A 182 5.01 -9.99 -6.30
C LEU A 182 4.44 -10.48 -4.96
N TRP A 183 4.61 -11.77 -4.63
CA TRP A 183 4.17 -12.32 -3.35
C TRP A 183 4.81 -11.60 -2.16
N PHE A 184 6.06 -11.14 -2.30
CA PHE A 184 6.75 -10.42 -1.23
C PHE A 184 6.21 -9.00 -1.13
N GLN A 185 6.04 -8.31 -2.28
CA GLN A 185 5.49 -6.95 -2.31
C GLN A 185 4.13 -6.88 -1.61
N GLU A 186 3.21 -7.78 -1.96
CA GLU A 186 1.88 -7.82 -1.35
C GLU A 186 1.92 -8.34 0.09
N GLY A 187 2.76 -9.34 0.37
CA GLY A 187 2.87 -9.94 1.68
C GLY A 187 3.41 -8.97 2.74
N ILE A 188 4.45 -8.21 2.40
CA ILE A 188 5.03 -7.21 3.31
C ILE A 188 4.12 -5.99 3.46
N ALA A 189 3.40 -5.60 2.41
CA ALA A 189 2.37 -4.57 2.48
C ALA A 189 1.23 -4.96 3.44
N GLU A 190 0.79 -6.23 3.42
CA GLU A 190 -0.19 -6.76 4.39
C GLU A 190 0.36 -6.87 5.82
N ILE A 191 1.66 -7.10 6.00
CA ILE A 191 2.25 -7.12 7.35
C ILE A 191 2.23 -5.72 7.97
N TYR A 192 2.70 -4.71 7.23
CA TYR A 192 2.79 -3.33 7.72
C TYR A 192 1.46 -2.59 7.71
N SER A 193 0.45 -3.06 6.95
CA SER A 193 -0.92 -2.51 7.03
C SER A 193 -1.52 -2.63 8.43
N THR A 194 -1.03 -3.58 9.22
CA THR A 194 -1.44 -3.82 10.61
C THR A 194 -0.59 -3.10 11.66
N LEU A 195 0.27 -2.16 11.25
CA LEU A 195 1.10 -1.38 12.16
C LEU A 195 0.23 -0.73 13.24
N ALA A 196 0.64 -0.90 14.49
CA ALA A 196 -0.02 -0.30 15.65
C ALA A 196 1.01 0.21 16.66
N ILE A 197 0.57 1.09 17.54
CA ILE A 197 1.39 1.61 18.64
C ILE A 197 0.79 1.09 19.96
N ASP A 198 1.66 0.56 20.83
CA ASP A 198 1.35 0.10 22.18
C ASP A 198 2.35 0.75 23.15
N GLY A 199 1.95 1.88 23.75
CA GLY A 199 2.83 2.68 24.61
C GLY A 199 4.06 3.21 23.86
N SER A 200 5.24 2.71 24.22
CA SER A 200 6.53 3.06 23.59
C SER A 200 7.02 2.01 22.59
N GLU A 201 6.13 1.16 22.09
CA GLU A 201 6.46 0.12 21.13
C GLU A 201 5.58 0.21 19.89
N ALA A 202 6.19 0.02 18.72
CA ALA A 202 5.49 -0.28 17.48
C ALA A 202 5.28 -1.79 17.37
N LEU A 203 4.07 -2.21 17.06
CA LEU A 203 3.69 -3.59 16.79
C LEU A 203 3.65 -3.80 15.28
N VAL A 204 4.43 -4.75 14.77
CA VAL A 204 4.54 -5.02 13.33
C VAL A 204 4.17 -6.48 13.03
N GLY A 205 3.28 -6.66 12.05
CA GLY A 205 2.82 -7.99 11.63
C GLY A 205 1.79 -8.59 12.58
N LEU A 206 0.83 -7.79 13.05
CA LEU A 206 -0.31 -8.32 13.78
C LEU A 206 -1.13 -9.26 12.86
N PRO A 207 -1.74 -10.32 13.42
CA PRO A 207 -2.45 -11.30 12.62
C PRO A 207 -3.70 -10.72 11.97
N ILE A 208 -3.84 -10.92 10.66
CA ILE A 208 -5.02 -10.51 9.90
C ILE A 208 -6.10 -11.61 10.00
N ALA A 209 -7.21 -11.32 10.69
CA ALA A 209 -8.27 -12.30 10.93
C ALA A 209 -8.89 -12.86 9.63
N ARG A 210 -9.17 -12.00 8.64
CA ARG A 210 -9.72 -12.41 7.34
C ARG A 210 -8.81 -13.40 6.61
N HIS A 211 -7.50 -13.14 6.58
CA HIS A 211 -6.51 -14.01 5.95
C HIS A 211 -6.47 -15.37 6.64
N ARG A 212 -6.52 -15.39 7.98
CA ARG A 212 -6.58 -16.63 8.75
C ARG A 212 -7.84 -17.43 8.46
N ASP A 213 -8.99 -16.77 8.39
CA ASP A 213 -10.25 -17.44 8.09
C ASP A 213 -10.24 -18.07 6.69
N VAL A 214 -9.72 -17.35 5.70
CA VAL A 214 -9.54 -17.86 4.33
C VAL A 214 -8.56 -19.03 4.30
N LEU A 215 -7.38 -18.90 4.90
CA LEU A 215 -6.35 -19.95 4.93
C LEU A 215 -6.81 -21.22 5.65
N ARG A 216 -7.73 -21.11 6.62
CA ARG A 216 -8.28 -22.27 7.35
C ARG A 216 -9.44 -22.95 6.62
N ARG A 217 -10.22 -22.21 5.85
CA ARG A 217 -11.46 -22.70 5.23
C ARG A 217 -11.28 -23.11 3.78
N GLN A 218 -10.37 -22.46 3.05
CA GLN A 218 -10.22 -22.66 1.62
C GLN A 218 -9.05 -23.59 1.29
N ARG A 219 -9.14 -24.24 0.13
CA ARG A 219 -8.00 -24.98 -0.43
C ARG A 219 -6.96 -23.98 -0.92
N TRP A 220 -5.73 -24.12 -0.45
CA TRP A 220 -4.63 -23.24 -0.84
C TRP A 220 -4.27 -23.39 -2.32
N LEU A 221 -3.82 -22.30 -2.90
CA LEU A 221 -3.11 -22.26 -4.17
C LEU A 221 -1.84 -23.11 -4.05
N PRO A 222 -1.43 -23.79 -5.14
CA PRO A 222 -0.08 -24.35 -5.23
C PRO A 222 0.96 -23.27 -4.91
N LEU A 223 1.97 -23.60 -4.10
CA LEU A 223 2.99 -22.62 -3.72
C LEU A 223 3.69 -22.03 -4.95
N ASP A 224 3.95 -22.85 -5.96
CA ASP A 224 4.50 -22.45 -7.25
C ASP A 224 3.68 -21.31 -7.91
N ALA A 225 2.36 -21.45 -7.94
CA ALA A 225 1.47 -20.41 -8.48
C ALA A 225 1.49 -19.10 -7.67
N VAL A 226 1.83 -19.15 -6.37
CA VAL A 226 1.98 -17.93 -5.55
C VAL A 226 3.33 -17.27 -5.82
N VAL A 227 4.42 -18.05 -5.88
CA VAL A 227 5.77 -17.47 -5.97
C VAL A 227 6.15 -17.01 -7.38
N THR A 228 5.50 -17.57 -8.41
CA THR A 228 5.69 -17.20 -9.83
C THR A 228 4.64 -16.20 -10.35
N ALA A 229 3.69 -15.77 -9.50
CA ALA A 229 2.65 -14.83 -9.92
C ALA A 229 3.25 -13.52 -10.42
N THR A 230 2.74 -13.02 -11.55
CA THR A 230 3.07 -11.70 -12.09
C THR A 230 1.85 -10.78 -12.07
N PRO A 231 2.03 -9.44 -12.11
CA PRO A 231 0.92 -8.49 -12.21
C PRO A 231 -0.01 -8.76 -13.41
N GLU A 232 0.54 -9.24 -14.53
CA GLU A 232 -0.19 -9.55 -15.77
C GLU A 232 -1.02 -10.85 -15.62
N ALA A 233 -0.49 -11.84 -14.89
CA ALA A 233 -1.17 -13.10 -14.62
C ALA A 233 -2.40 -12.93 -13.71
N LYS A 234 -2.45 -11.87 -12.88
CA LYS A 234 -3.61 -11.55 -12.03
C LYS A 234 -4.90 -11.29 -12.82
N GLY A 235 -4.82 -11.06 -14.14
CA GLY A 235 -5.96 -10.75 -15.00
C GLY A 235 -6.75 -11.96 -15.54
N TYR A 236 -6.26 -13.20 -15.39
CA TYR A 236 -6.76 -14.33 -16.19
C TYR A 236 -7.80 -15.25 -15.50
N ASP A 237 -7.96 -15.21 -14.16
CA ASP A 237 -9.02 -15.97 -13.48
C ASP A 237 -9.70 -15.14 -12.38
N ALA A 238 -10.87 -14.61 -12.70
CA ALA A 238 -11.68 -13.76 -11.85
C ALA A 238 -12.39 -14.50 -10.69
N SER A 239 -12.37 -15.84 -10.70
CA SER A 239 -13.22 -16.67 -9.83
C SER A 239 -12.45 -17.47 -8.79
N LEU A 240 -11.13 -17.53 -8.94
CA LEU A 240 -10.18 -18.05 -7.97
C LEU A 240 -9.15 -16.94 -7.68
N THR A 241 -8.54 -16.96 -6.50
CA THR A 241 -7.18 -16.44 -6.23
C THR A 241 -6.94 -15.03 -5.70
N GLY A 242 -7.80 -14.00 -5.83
CA GLY A 242 -7.45 -12.66 -5.30
C GLY A 242 -7.17 -12.63 -3.79
N GLU A 243 -8.19 -12.86 -2.97
CA GLU A 243 -8.07 -12.87 -1.49
C GLU A 243 -7.12 -13.96 -0.99
N LEU A 244 -7.13 -15.14 -1.62
CA LEU A 244 -6.29 -16.27 -1.21
C LEU A 244 -4.80 -16.04 -1.56
N PHE A 245 -4.51 -15.37 -2.68
CA PHE A 245 -3.15 -14.96 -3.04
C PHE A 245 -2.60 -13.96 -2.03
N TYR A 246 -3.37 -12.93 -1.67
CA TYR A 246 -2.98 -12.00 -0.60
C TYR A 246 -2.75 -12.72 0.73
N ALA A 247 -3.67 -13.61 1.12
CA ALA A 247 -3.53 -14.35 2.37
C ALA A 247 -2.30 -15.27 2.38
N GLN A 248 -1.99 -15.97 1.28
CA GLN A 248 -0.80 -16.81 1.17
C GLN A 248 0.50 -16.01 1.04
N SER A 249 0.46 -14.85 0.38
CA SER A 249 1.58 -13.90 0.26
C SER A 249 1.92 -13.32 1.64
N TRP A 250 0.90 -12.83 2.36
CA TRP A 250 1.01 -12.41 3.75
C TRP A 250 1.59 -13.52 4.62
N LEU A 251 1.06 -14.74 4.52
CA LEU A 251 1.53 -15.87 5.32
C LEU A 251 3.01 -16.20 5.06
N LEU A 252 3.42 -16.26 3.79
CA LEU A 252 4.79 -16.57 3.42
C LEU A 252 5.75 -15.47 3.90
N ALA A 253 5.44 -14.20 3.63
CA ALA A 253 6.23 -13.09 4.12
C ALA A 253 6.29 -13.06 5.64
N HIS A 254 5.16 -13.29 6.31
CA HIS A 254 5.06 -13.27 7.77
C HIS A 254 5.88 -14.40 8.38
N TYR A 255 5.83 -15.61 7.84
CA TYR A 255 6.66 -16.71 8.30
C TYR A 255 8.15 -16.41 8.13
N LEU A 256 8.56 -15.89 6.97
CA LEU A 256 9.96 -15.61 6.69
C LEU A 256 10.51 -14.42 7.48
N MET A 257 9.67 -13.45 7.84
CA MET A 257 10.06 -12.24 8.57
C MET A 257 10.02 -12.41 10.09
N ILE A 258 9.04 -13.15 10.61
CA ILE A 258 8.75 -13.18 12.05
C ILE A 258 9.33 -14.40 12.75
N GLU A 259 9.46 -15.55 12.07
CA GLU A 259 10.16 -16.71 12.65
C GLU A 259 11.67 -16.40 12.74
N PRO A 260 12.28 -16.37 13.93
CA PRO A 260 13.66 -15.91 14.08
C PRO A 260 14.67 -16.70 13.25
N ARG A 261 14.46 -18.02 13.09
CA ARG A 261 15.32 -18.89 12.28
C ARG A 261 15.21 -18.64 10.76
N ARG A 262 14.21 -17.87 10.32
CA ARG A 262 13.97 -17.53 8.91
C ARG A 262 14.34 -16.09 8.61
N ALA A 263 14.07 -15.20 9.56
CA ALA A 263 14.32 -13.77 9.48
C ALA A 263 15.70 -13.40 8.91
N GLU A 264 16.76 -14.08 9.34
CA GLU A 264 18.15 -13.81 8.92
C GLU A 264 18.40 -14.08 7.43
N GLY A 265 17.74 -15.09 6.85
CA GLY A 265 17.96 -15.49 5.44
C GLY A 265 17.13 -14.71 4.43
N LEU A 266 16.11 -13.96 4.88
CA LEU A 266 15.15 -13.31 3.98
C LEU A 266 15.81 -12.31 3.01
N PRO A 267 16.74 -11.43 3.43
CA PRO A 267 17.45 -10.56 2.49
C PRO A 267 18.16 -11.34 1.38
N GLN A 268 18.89 -12.41 1.74
CA GLN A 268 19.63 -13.23 0.78
C GLN A 268 18.68 -13.95 -0.20
N LEU A 269 17.53 -14.43 0.27
CA LEU A 269 16.50 -15.02 -0.59
C LEU A 269 16.03 -13.97 -1.62
N LEU A 270 15.70 -12.76 -1.18
CA LEU A 270 15.19 -11.72 -2.07
C LEU A 270 16.24 -11.27 -3.09
N ASP A 271 17.51 -11.18 -2.70
CA ASP A 271 18.60 -10.80 -3.61
C ASP A 271 18.80 -11.85 -4.71
N ARG A 272 18.72 -13.14 -4.35
CA ARG A 272 18.75 -14.25 -5.32
C ARG A 272 17.59 -14.20 -6.30
N LEU A 273 16.37 -14.04 -5.80
CA LEU A 273 15.18 -13.92 -6.65
C LEU A 273 15.25 -12.68 -7.56
N ALA A 274 15.78 -11.56 -7.06
CA ALA A 274 15.96 -10.34 -7.85
C ALA A 274 16.97 -10.50 -9.00
N THR A 275 17.87 -11.49 -8.91
CA THR A 275 18.81 -11.85 -10.00
C THR A 275 18.25 -12.87 -10.99
N GLY A 276 16.99 -13.30 -10.81
CA GLY A 276 16.31 -14.25 -11.68
C GLY A 276 16.54 -15.72 -11.33
N GLU A 277 17.08 -16.03 -10.15
CA GLU A 277 17.17 -17.42 -9.67
C GLU A 277 15.76 -17.98 -9.39
N GLU A 278 15.54 -19.25 -9.73
CA GLU A 278 14.26 -19.92 -9.49
C GLU A 278 13.98 -20.08 -8.00
N PHE A 279 12.71 -19.97 -7.60
CA PHE A 279 12.34 -19.96 -6.17
C PHE A 279 12.77 -21.24 -5.45
N GLU A 280 12.68 -22.39 -6.10
CA GLU A 280 13.10 -23.68 -5.53
C GLU A 280 14.61 -23.73 -5.25
N GLU A 281 15.43 -23.20 -6.16
CA GLU A 281 16.89 -23.16 -6.00
C GLU A 281 17.27 -22.18 -4.89
N ALA A 282 16.67 -20.99 -4.90
CA ALA A 282 16.96 -19.95 -3.92
C ALA A 282 16.54 -20.35 -2.49
N ILE A 283 15.36 -20.97 -2.31
CA ILE A 283 14.90 -21.41 -0.98
C ILE A 283 15.73 -22.58 -0.45
N GLN A 284 16.19 -23.48 -1.34
CA GLN A 284 17.08 -24.57 -0.97
C GLN A 284 18.46 -24.04 -0.57
N ALA A 285 19.01 -23.07 -1.31
CA ALA A 285 20.31 -22.48 -1.02
C ALA A 285 20.33 -21.70 0.31
N VAL A 286 19.27 -20.97 0.63
CA VAL A 286 19.21 -20.11 1.82
C VAL A 286 18.79 -20.88 3.06
N TYR A 287 17.82 -21.79 2.94
CA TYR A 287 17.18 -22.43 4.10
C TYR A 287 17.31 -23.96 4.15
N GLY A 288 17.86 -24.59 3.11
CA GLY A 288 17.90 -26.05 2.99
C GLY A 288 16.50 -26.68 2.92
N LEU A 289 15.51 -25.95 2.40
CA LEU A 289 14.13 -26.38 2.29
C LEU A 289 13.74 -26.67 0.84
N THR A 290 12.90 -27.67 0.64
CA THR A 290 12.15 -27.82 -0.61
C THR A 290 10.82 -27.06 -0.54
N PRO A 291 10.20 -26.67 -1.68
CA PRO A 291 8.88 -26.03 -1.70
C PRO A 291 7.79 -26.82 -0.97
N GLY A 292 7.84 -28.16 -1.05
CA GLY A 292 6.92 -29.04 -0.33
C GLY A 292 7.09 -28.97 1.19
N ARG A 293 8.34 -28.95 1.68
CA ARG A 293 8.62 -28.80 3.12
C ARG A 293 8.24 -27.41 3.62
N LEU A 294 8.49 -26.36 2.85
CA LEU A 294 8.04 -25.01 3.15
C LEU A 294 6.51 -24.95 3.25
N SER A 295 5.78 -25.50 2.28
CA SER A 295 4.31 -25.55 2.29
C SER A 295 3.76 -26.24 3.55
N MET A 296 4.37 -27.33 3.99
CA MET A 296 3.99 -27.99 5.26
C MET A 296 4.25 -27.10 6.49
N GLN A 297 5.36 -26.37 6.51
CA GLN A 297 5.71 -25.46 7.61
C GLN A 297 4.74 -24.27 7.67
N LEU A 298 4.40 -23.67 6.52
CA LEU A 298 3.40 -22.59 6.44
C LEU A 298 2.04 -23.04 6.96
N ARG A 299 1.59 -24.26 6.61
CA ARG A 299 0.32 -24.81 7.15
C ARG A 299 0.34 -24.90 8.67
N ARG A 300 1.45 -25.36 9.25
CA ARG A 300 1.61 -25.40 10.71
C ARG A 300 1.63 -24.01 11.33
N TRP A 301 2.26 -23.04 10.66
CA TRP A 301 2.30 -21.65 11.10
C TRP A 301 0.89 -21.05 11.22
N VAL A 302 -0.02 -21.38 10.30
CA VAL A 302 -1.42 -20.90 10.35
C VAL A 302 -2.20 -21.44 11.55
N GLU A 303 -1.88 -22.65 11.99
CA GLU A 303 -2.57 -23.34 13.08
C GLU A 303 -2.10 -22.89 14.47
N VAL A 304 -0.99 -22.15 14.58
CA VAL A 304 -0.50 -21.66 15.86
C VAL A 304 -1.56 -20.79 16.55
N SER A 305 -1.79 -21.06 17.83
CA SER A 305 -2.80 -20.39 18.65
C SER A 305 -2.37 -18.99 19.10
N GLN A 306 -1.06 -18.78 19.30
CA GLN A 306 -0.45 -17.51 19.64
C GLN A 306 0.44 -17.02 18.50
N TRP A 307 -0.10 -16.10 17.69
CA TRP A 307 0.64 -15.51 16.59
C TRP A 307 1.70 -14.56 17.12
N GLN A 308 2.91 -14.72 16.60
CA GLN A 308 4.03 -13.85 16.86
C GLN A 308 3.90 -12.59 16.01
N PHE A 309 4.37 -11.47 16.55
CA PHE A 309 4.53 -10.20 15.87
C PHE A 309 5.77 -9.52 16.46
N LEU A 310 6.33 -8.54 15.76
CA LEU A 310 7.49 -7.83 16.26
C LEU A 310 7.07 -6.67 17.17
N ARG A 311 7.83 -6.47 18.24
CA ARG A 311 7.78 -5.29 19.10
C ARG A 311 9.04 -4.49 18.88
N VAL A 312 8.90 -3.27 18.38
CA VAL A 312 10.03 -2.39 18.10
C VAL A 312 9.93 -1.14 18.96
N PRO A 313 10.91 -0.86 19.85
CA PRO A 313 10.90 0.36 20.64
C PRO A 313 10.80 1.61 19.74
N THR A 314 9.83 2.48 20.04
CA THR A 314 9.59 3.71 19.31
C THR A 314 9.22 4.86 20.24
N THR A 315 9.32 6.07 19.72
CA THR A 315 8.83 7.28 20.38
C THR A 315 7.44 7.56 19.86
N ALA A 316 6.49 7.83 20.75
CA ALA A 316 5.08 7.99 20.40
C ALA A 316 4.76 9.24 19.55
N SER A 317 5.65 10.24 19.50
CA SER A 317 5.42 11.46 18.73
C SER A 317 6.05 11.35 17.35
N GLY A 318 5.23 11.55 16.31
CA GLY A 318 5.71 11.85 14.98
C GLY A 318 6.21 13.30 14.87
N PRO A 319 6.75 13.68 13.70
CA PRO A 319 7.21 15.04 13.41
C PRO A 319 6.03 16.02 13.39
N PRO A 320 6.28 17.34 13.56
CA PRO A 320 5.22 18.33 13.54
C PRO A 320 4.49 18.34 12.18
N VAL A 321 3.16 18.25 12.22
CA VAL A 321 2.29 18.32 11.04
C VAL A 321 1.86 19.77 10.79
N ARG A 322 1.96 20.19 9.52
CA ARG A 322 1.48 21.50 9.08
C ARG A 322 0.20 21.34 8.28
N THR A 323 -0.85 22.06 8.65
CA THR A 323 -2.15 22.01 7.97
C THR A 323 -2.48 23.32 7.28
N SER A 324 -3.16 23.24 6.14
CA SER A 324 -3.72 24.39 5.44
C SER A 324 -5.00 23.98 4.72
N ALA A 325 -5.90 24.94 4.55
CA ALA A 325 -7.09 24.72 3.74
C ALA A 325 -6.76 24.91 2.26
N LEU A 326 -7.34 24.07 1.41
CA LEU A 326 -7.18 24.19 -0.03
C LEU A 326 -8.31 25.00 -0.66
N SER A 327 -7.94 25.95 -1.50
CA SER A 327 -8.85 26.61 -2.41
C SER A 327 -9.29 25.66 -3.53
N ARG A 328 -10.30 26.05 -4.31
CA ARG A 328 -10.71 25.26 -5.48
C ARG A 328 -9.59 25.13 -6.52
N ALA A 329 -8.80 26.20 -6.72
CA ALA A 329 -7.66 26.21 -7.62
C ALA A 329 -6.59 25.19 -7.17
N ASP A 330 -6.31 25.13 -5.87
CA ASP A 330 -5.34 24.17 -5.31
C ASP A 330 -5.79 22.72 -5.52
N VAL A 331 -7.08 22.43 -5.25
CA VAL A 331 -7.65 21.09 -5.47
C VAL A 331 -7.55 20.69 -6.94
N LEU A 332 -7.88 21.59 -7.86
CA LEU A 332 -7.74 21.34 -9.30
C LEU A 332 -6.28 21.06 -9.67
N ALA A 333 -5.35 21.86 -9.20
CA ALA A 333 -3.93 21.67 -9.49
C ALA A 333 -3.41 20.32 -8.95
N ARG A 334 -3.76 19.93 -7.72
CA ARG A 334 -3.37 18.64 -7.14
C ARG A 334 -3.94 17.44 -7.90
N LEU A 335 -5.20 17.52 -8.32
CA LEU A 335 -5.83 16.47 -9.13
C LEU A 335 -5.26 16.43 -10.56
N GLY A 336 -4.87 17.57 -11.11
CA GLY A 336 -4.14 17.65 -12.37
C GLY A 336 -2.79 16.94 -12.30
N ASP A 337 -2.03 17.15 -11.21
CA ASP A 337 -0.73 16.50 -11.01
C ASP A 337 -0.86 14.98 -10.82
N LEU A 338 -1.86 14.53 -10.05
CA LEU A 338 -2.23 13.10 -9.97
C LEU A 338 -2.51 12.50 -11.35
N LEU A 339 -3.25 13.21 -12.20
CA LEU A 339 -3.57 12.75 -13.55
C LEU A 339 -2.36 12.75 -14.48
N ALA A 340 -1.48 13.75 -14.37
CA ALA A 340 -0.24 13.84 -15.14
C ALA A 340 0.75 12.73 -14.80
N ASN A 341 0.69 12.20 -13.57
CA ASN A 341 1.51 11.09 -13.10
C ASN A 341 1.12 9.75 -13.77
N ARG A 342 -0.09 9.62 -14.35
CA ARG A 342 -0.55 8.37 -14.97
C ARG A 342 0.25 7.99 -16.21
N GLU A 343 0.59 6.71 -16.34
CA GLU A 343 1.33 6.17 -17.49
C GLU A 343 0.59 6.33 -18.83
N THR A 344 -0.74 6.22 -18.84
CA THR A 344 -1.54 6.29 -20.08
C THR A 344 -2.75 7.22 -19.94
N GLY A 345 -2.99 8.03 -20.98
CA GLY A 345 -4.22 8.83 -21.16
C GLY A 345 -4.44 9.98 -20.15
N GLY A 346 -3.48 10.25 -19.26
CA GLY A 346 -3.59 11.28 -18.23
C GLY A 346 -3.44 12.72 -18.74
N ASP A 347 -2.59 12.94 -19.74
CA ASP A 347 -2.12 14.27 -20.17
C ASP A 347 -3.25 15.25 -20.50
N THR A 348 -4.26 14.82 -21.27
CA THR A 348 -5.40 15.68 -21.66
C THR A 348 -6.26 16.06 -20.45
N LEU A 349 -6.53 15.10 -19.56
CA LEU A 349 -7.31 15.35 -18.35
C LEU A 349 -6.53 16.23 -17.37
N ALA A 350 -5.23 15.98 -17.22
CA ALA A 350 -4.33 16.77 -16.38
C ALA A 350 -4.29 18.23 -16.85
N ARG A 351 -4.09 18.45 -18.16
CA ARG A 351 -4.10 19.79 -18.76
C ARG A 351 -5.38 20.56 -18.44
N ARG A 352 -6.54 19.94 -18.62
CA ARG A 352 -7.84 20.57 -18.30
C ARG A 352 -7.94 20.98 -16.83
N HIS A 353 -7.41 20.18 -15.91
CA HIS A 353 -7.40 20.52 -14.49
C HIS A 353 -6.46 21.70 -14.20
N PHE A 354 -5.27 21.70 -14.80
CA PHE A 354 -4.33 22.81 -14.64
C PHE A 354 -4.89 24.12 -15.24
N GLU A 355 -5.49 24.08 -16.43
CA GLU A 355 -6.13 25.25 -17.04
C GLU A 355 -7.29 25.77 -16.17
N ALA A 356 -8.17 24.89 -15.68
CA ALA A 356 -9.24 25.28 -14.78
C ALA A 356 -8.73 25.84 -13.44
N ALA A 357 -7.58 25.37 -12.94
CA ALA A 357 -6.93 25.96 -11.77
C ALA A 357 -6.44 27.39 -12.06
N LEU A 358 -5.83 27.61 -13.23
CA LEU A 358 -5.30 28.91 -13.66
C LEU A 358 -6.39 29.94 -13.99
N GLU A 359 -7.57 29.49 -14.42
CA GLU A 359 -8.76 30.35 -14.56
C GLU A 359 -9.22 30.93 -13.21
N LEU A 360 -9.07 30.16 -12.12
CA LEU A 360 -9.45 30.58 -10.76
C LEU A 360 -8.33 31.33 -10.03
N ASP A 361 -7.08 30.92 -10.25
CA ASP A 361 -5.88 31.59 -9.73
C ASP A 361 -4.76 31.56 -10.78
N PRO A 362 -4.54 32.66 -11.51
CA PRO A 362 -3.49 32.76 -12.54
C PRO A 362 -2.07 32.55 -12.01
N ASN A 363 -1.85 32.63 -10.69
CA ASN A 363 -0.55 32.44 -10.07
C ASN A 363 -0.40 31.05 -9.42
N GLN A 364 -1.33 30.12 -9.67
CA GLN A 364 -1.25 28.77 -9.10
C GLN A 364 -0.06 28.00 -9.67
N ARG A 365 1.05 28.07 -8.93
CA ARG A 365 2.36 27.47 -9.22
C ARG A 365 2.32 26.03 -9.70
N LEU A 366 1.61 25.13 -9.00
CA LEU A 366 1.60 23.70 -9.36
C LEU A 366 0.95 23.49 -10.74
N ALA A 367 -0.06 24.29 -11.08
CA ALA A 367 -0.69 24.23 -12.40
C ALA A 367 0.23 24.78 -13.50
N ILE A 368 0.96 25.87 -13.23
CA ILE A 368 1.97 26.41 -14.15
C ILE A 368 3.06 25.36 -14.43
N GLU A 369 3.62 24.77 -13.37
CA GLU A 369 4.66 23.73 -13.45
C GLU A 369 4.14 22.50 -14.21
N GLY A 370 2.91 22.07 -13.93
CA GLY A 370 2.25 20.96 -14.60
C GLY A 370 2.08 21.16 -16.11
N ILE A 371 1.63 22.34 -16.55
CA ILE A 371 1.50 22.65 -17.99
C ILE A 371 2.86 22.62 -18.69
N VAL A 372 3.88 23.24 -18.09
CA VAL A 372 5.25 23.24 -18.64
C VAL A 372 5.77 21.83 -18.77
N ARG A 373 5.55 20.97 -17.76
CA ARG A 373 5.93 19.56 -17.78
C ARG A 373 5.25 18.80 -18.92
N LEU A 374 3.94 18.97 -19.11
CA LEU A 374 3.19 18.33 -20.19
C LEU A 374 3.66 18.78 -21.58
N ASP A 375 4.00 20.07 -21.74
CA ASP A 375 4.55 20.61 -22.99
C ASP A 375 5.94 20.06 -23.31
N GLN A 376 6.78 19.83 -22.30
CA GLN A 376 8.10 19.23 -22.49
C GLN A 376 8.00 17.75 -22.91
N LEU A 377 7.06 17.01 -22.34
CA LEU A 377 6.84 15.60 -22.67
C LEU A 377 6.29 15.43 -24.10
N SER A 378 5.37 16.29 -24.52
CA SER A 378 4.79 16.24 -25.88
C SER A 378 5.82 16.53 -26.99
N ARG A 379 6.86 17.32 -26.71
CA ARG A 379 7.96 17.60 -27.65
C ARG A 379 8.99 16.46 -27.77
N ARG A 380 9.01 15.53 -26.82
CA ARG A 380 9.94 14.39 -26.79
C ARG A 380 9.36 13.11 -27.41
N ARG A 381 8.03 13.06 -27.60
CA ARG A 381 7.31 11.99 -28.29
C ARG A 381 7.16 12.35 -29.76
#